data_AF-A0A524NIM9-F1
#
_entry.id   AF-A0A524NIM9-F1
#
_cell.length_a   1.000
_cell.length_b   1.000
_cell.length_c   1.000
_cell.angle_alpha   90.00
_cell.angle_beta   90.00
_cell.angle_gamma   90.00
#
_symmetry.space_group_name_H-M   'P 1'
#
loop_
_entity.id
_entity.type
_entity.pdbx_description
1 polymer ?
#
loop_
_entity_poly.entity_id
_entity_poly.type
_entity_poly.pdbx_seq_one_letter_code
_entity_poly.pdbx_strand_id
1 'polypeptide(L)' 'MQDQKQIVEGMFKPEAYPQGPGKIELIQTHISLVFLTKKYVYKVKKAVNFGFLDFSTLQKRHIFCEKELELNRRLCPEI' A
#
# COMPACT_ATOMS: atom_id res chain seq x y z
N MET A 1 0.86 -12.93 -11.86
CA MET A 1 0.90 -11.86 -10.83
C MET A 1 0.93 -10.55 -11.61
N GLN A 2 -0.14 -9.74 -11.60
CA GLN A 2 -0.14 -8.50 -12.39
C GLN A 2 1.01 -7.61 -11.90
N ASP A 3 1.92 -7.30 -12.81
CA ASP A 3 3.27 -6.88 -12.51
C ASP A 3 3.28 -5.41 -12.05
N GLN A 4 3.03 -5.18 -10.76
CA GLN A 4 3.15 -3.85 -10.12
C GLN A 4 4.62 -3.42 -9.95
N LYS A 5 5.53 -3.96 -10.77
CA LYS A 5 6.96 -3.66 -10.77
C LYS A 5 7.25 -2.17 -10.90
N GLN A 6 6.53 -1.47 -11.77
CA GLN A 6 6.67 -0.02 -11.94
C GLN A 6 6.35 0.75 -10.65
N ILE A 7 5.37 0.29 -9.86
CA ILE A 7 5.08 0.90 -8.55
C ILE A 7 6.24 0.63 -7.59
N VAL A 8 6.73 -0.61 -7.52
CA VAL A 8 7.86 -0.94 -6.63
C VAL A 8 9.08 -0.08 -6.96
N GLU A 9 9.45 -0.01 -8.24
CA GLU A 9 10.58 0.81 -8.71
C GLU A 9 10.35 2.30 -8.41
N GLY A 10 9.15 2.82 -8.66
CA GLY A 10 8.80 4.21 -8.35
C GLY A 10 8.86 4.53 -6.86
N MET A 11 8.44 3.59 -6.01
CA MET A 11 8.47 3.75 -4.54
C MET A 11 9.88 3.62 -3.96
N PHE A 12 10.90 3.19 -4.70
CA PHE A 12 12.30 3.29 -4.25
C PHE A 12 12.95 4.63 -4.58
N LYS A 13 12.27 5.49 -5.34
CA LYS A 13 12.77 6.82 -5.70
C LYS A 13 12.54 7.82 -4.56
N PRO A 14 13.55 8.55 -4.08
CA PRO A 14 13.39 9.53 -3.00
C PRO A 14 12.34 10.61 -3.29
N GLU A 15 12.14 10.96 -4.57
CA GLU A 15 11.20 11.99 -5.03
C GLU A 15 9.74 11.57 -4.84
N ALA A 16 9.47 10.27 -4.62
CA ALA A 16 8.13 9.78 -4.26
C ALA A 16 7.69 10.22 -2.85
N TYR A 17 8.59 10.80 -2.04
CA TYR A 17 8.36 11.09 -0.64
C TYR A 17 8.65 12.57 -0.31
N PRO A 18 7.61 13.40 -0.07
CA PRO A 18 7.79 14.84 0.13
C PRO A 18 8.73 15.24 1.28
N GLN A 19 8.85 14.41 2.33
CA GLN A 19 9.69 14.71 3.51
C GLN A 19 11.08 14.07 3.45
N GLY A 20 11.42 13.41 2.33
CA GLY A 20 12.60 12.56 2.21
C GLY A 20 12.41 11.23 2.96
N PRO A 21 12.62 10.07 2.31
CA PRO A 21 12.24 8.79 2.90
C PRO A 21 13.22 8.28 3.96
N GLY A 22 14.47 8.76 3.97
CA GLY A 22 15.56 8.08 4.65
C GLY A 22 15.81 6.70 4.04
N LYS A 23 16.10 5.69 4.86
CA LYS A 23 16.17 4.30 4.40
C LYS A 23 14.75 3.79 4.10
N ILE A 24 14.55 3.28 2.89
CA ILE A 24 13.31 2.63 2.47
C ILE A 24 13.45 1.13 2.71
N GLU A 25 12.55 0.55 3.50
CA GLU A 25 12.45 -0.89 3.69
C GLU A 25 11.14 -1.40 3.08
N LEU A 26 11.21 -2.42 2.22
CA LEU A 26 10.05 -3.04 1.60
C LEU A 26 9.70 -4.33 2.33
N ILE A 27 8.52 -4.36 2.94
CA ILE A 27 7.89 -5.56 3.49
C ILE A 27 6.78 -6.01 2.54
N GLN A 28 6.76 -7.29 2.22
CA GLN A 28 5.75 -7.89 1.35
C GLN A 28 4.86 -8.84 2.15
N THR A 29 3.55 -8.68 2.00
CA THR A 29 2.55 -9.63 2.50
C THR A 29 1.85 -10.32 1.32
N HIS A 30 0.91 -11.23 1.58
CA HIS A 30 0.11 -11.85 0.52
C HIS A 30 -0.68 -10.83 -0.33
N ILE A 31 -1.16 -9.74 0.29
CA ILE A 31 -2.10 -8.80 -0.35
C ILE A 31 -1.55 -7.37 -0.45
N SER A 32 -0.37 -7.07 0.08
CA SER A 32 0.15 -5.69 0.13
C SER A 32 1.68 -5.62 0.03
N LEU A 33 2.14 -4.50 -0.51
CA LEU A 33 3.52 -4.02 -0.45
C LEU A 33 3.55 -2.87 0.56
N VAL A 34 4.49 -2.90 1.51
CA VAL A 34 4.60 -1.92 2.59
C VAL A 34 5.99 -1.32 2.55
N PHE A 35 6.07 -0.01 2.30
CA PHE A 35 7.30 0.75 2.26
C PHE A 35 7.42 1.54 3.57
N LEU A 36 8.33 1.09 4.44
CA LEU A 36 8.66 1.80 5.67
C LEU A 36 9.66 2.90 5.32
N THR A 37 9.33 4.13 5.71
CA THR A 37 10.21 5.30 5.61
C THR A 37 10.46 5.86 7.00
N LYS A 38 11.30 6.90 7.09
CA LYS A 38 11.66 7.54 8.36
C LYS A 38 10.46 7.95 9.22
N LYS A 39 9.39 8.46 8.60
CA LYS A 39 8.24 9.05 9.32
C LYS A 39 6.90 8.41 9.00
N TYR A 40 6.73 7.93 7.77
CA TYR A 40 5.46 7.39 7.30
C TYR A 40 5.63 5.98 6.74
N VAL A 41 4.55 5.23 6.76
CA VAL A 41 4.44 3.94 6.08
C VAL A 41 3.52 4.10 4.89
N TYR A 42 3.98 3.67 3.72
CA TYR A 42 3.18 3.69 2.50
C TYR A 42 2.80 2.26 2.15
N LYS A 43 1.50 2.00 2.02
CA LYS A 43 0.96 0.67 1.74
C LYS A 43 0.25 0.64 0.39
N VAL A 44 0.63 -0.31 -0.45
CA VAL A 44 0.02 -0.54 -1.76
C VAL A 44 -0.66 -1.91 -1.77
N LYS A 45 -1.94 -1.96 -2.13
CA LYS A 45 -2.68 -3.22 -2.32
C LYS A 45 -2.21 -3.93 -3.59
N LYS A 46 -1.91 -5.22 -3.50
CA LYS A 46 -1.46 -6.01 -4.64
C LYS A 46 -2.61 -6.27 -5.62
N ALA A 47 -2.33 -6.32 -6.92
CA ALA A 47 -3.29 -6.71 -7.96
C ALA A 47 -3.42 -8.25 -7.99
N VAL A 48 -4.24 -8.78 -7.08
CA VAL A 48 -4.43 -10.22 -6.86
C VAL A 48 -5.91 -10.57 -6.76
N ASN A 49 -6.25 -11.82 -7.07
CA ASN A 49 -7.55 -12.40 -6.80
C ASN A 49 -7.35 -13.80 -6.21
N PHE A 50 -7.79 -14.00 -4.98
CA PHE A 50 -7.69 -15.27 -4.25
C PHE A 50 -9.03 -16.03 -4.18
N GLY A 51 -10.05 -15.59 -4.94
CA GLY A 51 -11.41 -16.16 -4.91
C GLY A 51 -12.27 -15.63 -3.76
N PHE A 52 -11.70 -15.48 -2.56
CA PHE A 52 -12.36 -14.84 -1.41
C PHE A 52 -12.00 -13.35 -1.24
N LEU A 53 -11.00 -12.88 -1.98
CA LEU A 53 -10.53 -11.50 -1.96
C LEU A 53 -10.14 -11.10 -3.37
N ASP A 54 -10.74 -10.02 -3.88
CA ASP A 54 -10.51 -9.57 -5.25
C ASP A 54 -10.04 -8.10 -5.29
N PHE A 55 -8.76 -7.95 -5.57
CA PHE A 55 -8.05 -6.69 -5.80
C PHE A 55 -7.58 -6.56 -7.25
N SER A 56 -8.18 -7.31 -8.19
CA SER A 56 -7.76 -7.32 -9.60
C SER A 56 -7.82 -5.94 -10.27
N THR A 57 -8.86 -5.15 -10.00
CA THR A 57 -9.03 -3.82 -10.59
C THR A 57 -8.65 -2.70 -9.63
N LEU A 58 -8.29 -1.53 -10.17
CA LEU A 58 -7.97 -0.35 -9.37
C LEU A 58 -9.16 0.10 -8.53
N GLN A 59 -10.38 0.06 -9.10
CA GLN A 59 -11.62 0.42 -8.42
C GLN A 59 -11.87 -0.48 -7.22
N LYS A 60 -11.69 -1.79 -7.36
CA LYS A 60 -11.80 -2.74 -6.24
C LYS A 60 -10.79 -2.41 -5.15
N ARG A 61 -9.51 -2.19 -5.51
CA ARG A 61 -8.48 -1.80 -4.54
C ARG A 61 -8.84 -0.51 -3.79
N HIS A 62 -9.34 0.51 -4.49
CA HIS A 62 -9.77 1.77 -3.89
C HIS A 62 -10.87 1.56 -2.85
N ILE A 63 -11.94 0.82 -3.19
CA ILE A 63 -13.04 0.51 -2.26
C ILE A 63 -12.50 -0.17 -0.98
N PHE A 64 -11.58 -1.13 -1.13
CA PHE A 64 -11.02 -1.82 0.03
C PHE A 64 -10.04 -0.96 0.84
N CYS A 65 -9.36 0.02 0.24
CA CYS A 65 -8.60 1.03 0.98
C CYS A 65 -9.52 1.90 1.85
N GLU A 66 -10.62 2.39 1.28
CA GLU A 66 -11.62 3.18 2.02
C GLU A 66 -12.22 2.39 3.19
N LYS A 67 -12.57 1.12 2.96
CA LYS A 67 -13.05 0.23 4.04
C LYS A 67 -12.01 -0.01 5.13
N GLU A 68 -10.74 -0.17 4.75
CA GLU A 68 -9.66 -0.32 5.73
C GLU A 68 -9.53 0.92 6.60
N LEU A 69 -9.64 2.12 6.02
CA LEU A 69 -9.65 3.38 6.77
C LEU A 69 -10.87 3.46 7.70
N GLU A 70 -12.08 3.22 7.18
CA GLU A 70 -13.32 3.27 7.97
C GLU A 70 -13.27 2.34 9.19
N LEU A 71 -12.76 1.12 9.01
CA LEU A 71 -12.63 0.14 10.09
C LEU A 71 -11.56 0.56 11.10
N ASN A 72 -10.40 1.02 10.63
CA ASN A 72 -9.27 1.37 11.49
C ASN A 72 -9.53 2.64 12.32
N ARG A 73 -10.31 3.60 11.81
CA ARG A 73 -10.69 4.82 12.53
C ARG A 73 -11.34 4.56 13.89
N ARG A 74 -12.10 3.47 14.01
CA ARG A 74 -12.75 3.07 15.26
C ARG A 74 -11.75 2.78 16.38
N LEU A 75 -10.53 2.37 16.01
CA LEU A 75 -9.44 2.03 16.92
C LEU A 75 -8.29 3.05 16.89
N CYS A 76 -8.37 4.05 16.02
CA CYS A 76 -7.33 5.05 15.84
C CYS A 76 -7.97 6.44 15.65
N PRO A 77 -8.16 7.20 16.74
CA PRO A 77 -8.88 8.48 16.71
C PRO A 77 -8.13 9.59 15.95
N GLU A 78 -6.84 9.39 15.68
CA GLU A 78 -5.95 10.33 15.01
C GLU A 78 -6.01 10.25 13.46
N ILE A 79 -6.80 9.31 12.90
CA ILE A 79 -6.94 9.01 11.45
C ILE A 79 -8.31 9.46 10.92
#